data_AF-A0A920B4B0-F1
#
_entry.id   AF-A0A920B4B0-F1
#
_cell.length_a   1.000
_cell.length_b   1.000
_cell.length_c   1.000
_cell.angle_alpha   90.00
_cell.angle_beta   90.00
_cell.angle_gamma   90.00
#
_symmetry.space_group_name_H-M   'P 1'
#
loop_
_entity.id
_entity.type
_entity.pdbx_description
1 polymer ?
#
loop_
_entity_poly.entity_id
_entity_poly.type
_entity_poly.pdbx_seq_one_letter_code
_entity_poly.pdbx_strand_id
1 'polypeptide(L)'
;MEIKQQIERQVFDHNCCVVYDKNATSTFENAFEVKNWLVENPEIDNLILVSSYYHLPRSYVIFNNIIEKKKIFLSPAEDKIKVG
;
A
#
# COMPACT_ATOMS: atom_id res chain seq x y z
N MET A 1 -1.04 -23.26 -7.19
CA MET A 1 -0.01 -22.58 -8.00
C MET A 1 -0.60 -21.56 -8.99
N GLU A 2 -1.93 -21.53 -9.18
CA GLU A 2 -2.59 -20.72 -10.23
C GLU A 2 -2.92 -19.29 -9.80
N ILE A 3 -3.34 -19.05 -8.56
CA ILE A 3 -3.77 -17.71 -8.07
C ILE A 3 -2.63 -16.68 -8.16
N LYS A 4 -1.41 -17.07 -7.79
CA LYS A 4 -0.25 -16.18 -7.84
C LYS A 4 0.02 -15.72 -9.28
N GLN A 5 0.03 -16.65 -10.24
CA GLN A 5 0.24 -16.34 -11.66
C GLN A 5 -0.91 -15.51 -12.28
N GLN A 6 -2.11 -15.62 -11.72
CA GLN A 6 -3.30 -14.91 -12.18
C GLN A 6 -3.33 -13.46 -11.65
N ILE A 7 -2.95 -13.25 -10.38
CA ILE A 7 -2.72 -11.92 -9.80
C ILE A 7 -1.55 -11.24 -10.51
N GLU A 8 -0.45 -11.97 -10.73
CA GLU A 8 0.69 -11.49 -11.50
C GLU A 8 0.21 -11.03 -12.90
N ARG A 9 -0.53 -11.83 -13.66
CA ARG A 9 -1.04 -11.42 -14.98
C ARG A 9 -1.93 -10.17 -14.94
N GLN A 10 -2.86 -10.07 -14.00
CA GLN A 10 -3.76 -8.90 -13.90
C GLN A 10 -3.04 -7.61 -13.51
N VAL A 11 -1.96 -7.72 -12.73
CA VAL A 11 -1.14 -6.58 -12.32
C VAL A 11 -0.09 -6.22 -13.38
N PHE A 12 0.48 -7.21 -14.07
CA PHE A 12 1.58 -7.02 -15.03
C PHE A 12 1.13 -6.69 -16.47
N ASP A 13 -0.09 -7.06 -16.91
CA ASP A 13 -0.61 -6.66 -18.23
C ASP A 13 -0.87 -5.15 -18.36
N HIS A 14 -0.78 -4.41 -17.25
CA HIS A 14 -0.88 -2.95 -17.22
C HIS A 14 0.43 -2.23 -16.91
N ASN A 15 1.58 -2.93 -16.93
CA ASN A 15 2.98 -2.45 -17.01
C ASN A 15 3.35 -1.12 -16.32
N CYS A 16 2.57 -0.68 -15.35
CA CYS A 16 2.67 0.62 -14.74
C CYS A 16 2.10 0.51 -13.34
N CYS A 17 2.56 1.43 -12.51
CA CYS A 17 1.78 1.89 -11.38
C CYS A 17 1.69 0.93 -10.18
N VAL A 18 2.26 -0.28 -10.26
CA VAL A 18 2.41 -1.15 -9.09
C VAL A 18 3.88 -1.26 -8.69
N VAL A 19 4.17 -0.77 -7.49
CA VAL A 19 5.47 -0.85 -6.86
C VAL A 19 5.37 -1.81 -5.69
N TYR A 20 6.22 -2.83 -5.67
CA TYR A 20 6.27 -3.82 -4.61
C TYR A 20 7.58 -3.69 -3.84
N ASP A 21 7.46 -3.40 -2.54
CA ASP A 21 8.59 -3.49 -1.62
C ASP A 21 8.89 -4.95 -1.26
N LYS A 22 10.17 -5.30 -1.13
CA LYS A 22 10.63 -6.69 -0.88
C LYS A 22 11.20 -6.91 0.51
N ASN A 23 11.47 -5.85 1.28
CA ASN A 23 12.39 -5.93 2.43
C ASN A 23 11.75 -5.53 3.76
N ALA A 24 10.65 -4.77 3.75
CA ALA A 24 10.02 -4.32 4.99
C ALA A 24 9.38 -5.48 5.76
N THR A 25 9.74 -5.58 7.03
CA THR A 25 9.25 -6.59 7.98
C THR A 25 8.29 -6.01 9.00
N SER A 26 8.10 -4.68 8.99
CA SER A 26 7.25 -3.97 9.94
C SER A 26 6.45 -2.84 9.29
N THR A 27 5.34 -2.44 9.92
CA THR A 27 4.54 -1.28 9.47
C THR A 27 5.35 0.03 9.45
N PHE A 28 6.36 0.13 10.32
CA PHE A 28 7.26 1.28 10.37
C PHE A 28 8.17 1.32 9.14
N GLU A 29 8.80 0.19 8.81
CA GLU A 29 9.62 0.05 7.60
C GLU A 29 8.78 0.28 6.33
N ASN A 30 7.55 -0.27 6.28
CA ASN A 30 6.62 0.00 5.18
C ASN A 30 6.39 1.50 4.96
N ALA A 31 6.17 2.26 6.04
CA ALA A 31 5.94 3.71 5.95
C ALA A 31 7.20 4.47 5.49
N PHE A 32 8.39 4.00 5.89
CA PHE A 32 9.65 4.61 5.48
C PHE A 32 9.96 4.36 4.00
N GLU A 33 9.73 3.14 3.50
CA GLU A 33 9.87 2.83 2.07
C GLU A 33 8.89 3.67 1.22
N VAL A 34 7.63 3.79 1.65
CA VAL A 34 6.65 4.64 0.96
C VAL A 34 7.07 6.11 0.99
N LYS A 35 7.63 6.61 2.10
CA LYS A 35 8.18 7.97 2.17
C LYS A 35 9.27 8.18 1.13
N ASN A 36 10.24 7.27 1.04
CA ASN A 36 11.34 7.37 0.08
C ASN A 36 10.81 7.32 -1.36
N TRP A 37 9.85 6.45 -1.63
CA TRP A 37 9.19 6.38 -2.92
C TRP A 37 8.47 7.69 -3.29
N LEU A 38 7.80 8.34 -2.33
CA LEU A 38 7.14 9.64 -2.55
C LEU A 38 8.11 10.80 -2.77
N VAL A 39 9.37 10.70 -2.34
CA VAL A 39 10.40 11.70 -2.69
C VAL A 39 10.65 11.72 -4.19
N GLU A 40 10.64 10.55 -4.83
CA GLU A 40 10.81 10.39 -6.28
C GLU A 40 9.51 10.66 -7.06
N ASN A 41 8.37 10.78 -6.38
CA ASN A 41 7.05 11.02 -6.95
C ASN A 41 6.34 12.19 -6.23
N PRO A 42 6.92 13.41 -6.27
CA PRO A 42 6.48 14.54 -5.45
C PRO A 42 5.07 15.04 -5.78
N GLU A 43 4.57 14.76 -6.99
CA GLU A 43 3.23 15.14 -7.49
C GLU A 43 2.08 14.42 -6.78
N ILE A 44 2.36 13.35 -6.03
CA ILE A 44 1.33 12.58 -5.33
C ILE A 44 1.02 13.24 -3.98
N ASP A 45 -0.11 13.95 -3.88
CA ASP A 45 -0.51 14.65 -2.64
C ASP A 45 -1.51 13.91 -1.75
N ASN A 46 -2.20 12.91 -2.32
CA ASN A 46 -3.25 12.16 -1.66
C ASN A 46 -2.93 10.67 -1.68
N LEU A 47 -3.05 10.04 -0.51
CA LEU A 47 -2.77 8.62 -0.30
C LEU A 47 -4.03 7.93 0.21
N ILE A 48 -4.31 6.73 -0.31
CA ILE A 48 -5.31 5.82 0.28
C ILE A 48 -4.54 4.70 0.97
N LEU A 49 -4.60 4.66 2.30
CA LEU A 49 -4.01 3.60 3.09
C LEU A 49 -5.01 2.45 3.22
N VAL A 50 -4.69 1.34 2.56
CA VAL A 50 -5.47 0.11 2.58
C VAL A 50 -4.81 -0.91 3.51
N SER A 51 -5.55 -1.42 4.48
CA SER A 51 -5.09 -2.48 5.39
C SER A 51 -6.29 -3.22 5.97
N SER A 52 -6.06 -4.30 6.71
CA SER A 52 -7.15 -4.93 7.47
C SER A 52 -7.75 -3.92 8.46
N TYR A 53 -9.07 -3.99 8.65
CA TYR A 53 -9.81 -3.01 9.44
C TYR A 53 -9.20 -2.77 10.83
N TYR A 54 -8.78 -3.84 11.51
CA TYR A 54 -8.21 -3.76 12.85
C TYR A 54 -6.75 -3.22 12.88
N HIS A 55 -6.03 -3.28 11.77
CA HIS A 55 -4.68 -2.70 11.66
C HIS A 55 -4.67 -1.23 11.22
N LEU A 56 -5.75 -0.74 10.60
CA LEU A 56 -5.83 0.63 10.06
C LEU A 56 -5.48 1.73 11.07
N PRO A 57 -5.98 1.75 12.32
CA PRO A 57 -5.67 2.84 13.25
C PRO A 57 -4.17 2.94 13.55
N ARG A 58 -3.52 1.80 13.79
CA ARG A 58 -2.07 1.74 14.03
C ARG A 58 -1.30 2.18 12.79
N SER A 59 -1.65 1.63 11.63
CA SER A 59 -0.98 1.96 10.37
C SER A 59 -1.11 3.44 10.03
N TYR A 60 -2.29 4.03 10.23
CA TYR A 60 -2.52 5.46 10.02
C TYR A 60 -1.59 6.32 10.87
N VAL A 61 -1.51 6.07 12.18
CA VAL A 61 -0.65 6.85 13.09
C VAL A 61 0.82 6.79 12.63
N ILE A 62 1.30 5.60 12.26
CA ILE A 62 2.68 5.41 11.81
C ILE A 62 2.92 6.15 10.48
N PHE A 63 2.06 5.95 9.48
CA PHE A 63 2.20 6.57 8.16
C PHE A 63 2.08 8.11 8.24
N ASN A 64 1.12 8.62 9.00
CA ASN A 64 0.90 10.05 9.16
C ASN A 64 2.08 10.76 9.83
N ASN A 65 2.76 10.09 10.77
CA ASN A 65 3.96 10.63 11.41
C ASN A 65 5.20 10.62 10.50
N ILE A 66 5.27 9.72 9.50
CA ILE A 66 6.48 9.54 8.68
C ILE A 66 6.40 10.31 7.35
N ILE A 67 5.23 10.31 6.71
CA ILE A 67 4.95 10.87 5.37
C ILE A 67 4.40 12.30 5.47
N GLU A 68 4.73 13.02 6.55
CA GLU A 68 4.25 14.37 6.88
C GLU A 68 3.94 15.25 5.66
N LYS A 69 2.83 16.02 5.72
CA LYS A 69 2.32 16.95 4.68
C LYS A 69 1.52 16.33 3.53
N LYS A 70 1.35 15.01 3.48
CA LYS A 70 0.43 14.35 2.53
C LYS A 70 -0.92 14.03 3.19
N LYS A 71 -2.01 14.07 2.43
CA LYS A 71 -3.35 13.73 2.94
C LYS A 71 -3.57 12.23 2.84
N ILE A 72 -3.88 11.59 3.96
CA ILE A 72 -4.09 10.14 4.04
C ILE A 72 -5.56 9.83 4.31
N PHE A 73 -6.17 9.05 3.42
CA PHE A 73 -7.50 8.48 3.57
C PHE A 73 -7.39 7.02 3.97
N LEU A 74 -8.30 6.54 4.82
CA LEU A 74 -8.32 5.14 5.25
C LEU A 74 -9.37 4.36 4.48
N SER A 75 -8.99 3.20 3.97
CA SER A 75 -9.93 2.25 3.37
C SER A 75 -9.67 0.86 3.94
N PRO A 76 -10.66 0.21 4.57
CA PRO A 76 -10.48 -1.18 4.99
C PRO A 76 -10.37 -2.08 3.77
N ALA A 77 -9.47 -3.05 3.83
CA ALA A 77 -9.50 -4.18 2.91
C ALA A 77 -10.77 -5.00 3.22
N GLU A 78 -11.62 -5.22 2.21
CA GLU A 78 -12.77 -6.10 2.33
C GLU A 78 -12.36 -7.54 2.00
N ASP A 79 -12.63 -8.48 2.91
CA ASP A 79 -12.33 -9.91 2.71
C ASP A 79 -13.30 -10.63 1.75
N LYS A 80 -14.03 -9.90 0.90
CA LYS A 80 -14.99 -10.50 -0.04
C LYS A 80 -14.31 -11.05 -1.28
N ILE A 81 -13.32 -11.93 -1.09
CA ILE A 81 -12.91 -12.83 -2.16
C ILE A 81 -13.94 -13.95 -2.22
N LYS A 82 -14.98 -13.77 -3.05
CA LYS A 82 -15.76 -14.91 -3.51
C LYS A 82 -14.89 -15.70 -4.49
N VAL A 83 -14.16 -16.68 -3.96
CA VAL A 83 -13.54 -17.70 -4.79
C VAL A 83 -14.70 -18.61 -5.24
N GLY A 84 -15.23 -18.31 -6.41
CA GLY A 84 -16.19 -19.16 -7.11
C GLY A 84 -15.49 -20.32 -7.81
#